data_AF-A0A1A9BEH5-F1
#
_entry.id   AF-A0A1A9BEH5-F1
#
_cell.length_a   1.000
_cell.length_b   1.000
_cell.length_c   1.000
_cell.angle_alpha   90.00
_cell.angle_beta   90.00
_cell.angle_gamma   90.00
#
_symmetry.space_group_name_H-M   'P 1'
#
loop_
_entity.id
_entity.type
_entity.pdbx_description
1 polymer ?
#
loop_
_entity_poly.entity_id
_entity_poly.type
_entity_poly.pdbx_seq_one_letter_code
_entity_poly.pdbx_strand_id
1 'polypeptide(L)'
;MTAPTSAAPVTPYATLLGFTRYVDRTGPTKATFVGGLRRQRASRHGFNPHGQFVKALKADVAFHTGGTHLAQVVDLVKPRWRPLYEALTPGATRWLHSLGEPAGVDLAQTRDALAMLGDLPVKINPQFGVRFADGRAEAVRLHFDEAPPSEEATLATLHLMARHMDAVLPHAEPVLVDVRRGEAHRMPTDVKPEQIEQWLAGEAAAFRAIWSTAA
;
A
#
# COMPACT_ATOMS: atom_id res chain seq x y z
N MET A 1 19.14 -35.21 -23.92
CA MET A 1 19.42 -34.67 -22.57
C MET A 1 19.48 -33.16 -22.67
N THR A 2 18.36 -32.47 -22.44
CA THR A 2 18.30 -31.01 -22.36
C THR A 2 18.62 -30.60 -20.92
N ALA A 3 19.69 -29.82 -20.76
CA ALA A 3 20.05 -29.23 -19.46
C ALA A 3 18.92 -28.32 -18.95
N PRO A 4 18.66 -28.25 -17.64
CA PRO A 4 17.73 -27.27 -17.11
C PRO A 4 18.35 -25.88 -17.33
N THR A 5 17.61 -25.02 -18.04
CA THR A 5 17.92 -23.60 -18.16
C THR A 5 18.01 -23.03 -16.75
N SER A 6 19.21 -22.63 -16.33
CA SER A 6 19.43 -21.93 -15.07
C SER A 6 18.53 -20.68 -15.07
N ALA A 7 17.45 -20.71 -14.30
CA ALA A 7 16.60 -19.54 -14.11
C ALA A 7 17.46 -18.46 -13.46
N ALA A 8 17.61 -17.32 -14.13
CA ALA A 8 18.38 -16.20 -13.61
C ALA A 8 17.96 -15.88 -12.15
N PRO A 9 18.92 -15.64 -11.25
CA PRO A 9 18.60 -15.40 -9.84
C PRO A 9 17.66 -14.19 -9.72
N VAL A 10 16.51 -14.40 -9.07
CA VAL A 10 15.55 -13.33 -8.83
C VAL A 10 16.08 -12.45 -7.70
N THR A 11 16.59 -11.27 -8.05
CA THR A 11 17.09 -10.28 -7.09
C THR A 11 16.00 -9.93 -6.07
N PRO A 12 16.32 -9.91 -4.76
CA PRO A 12 15.37 -9.48 -3.75
C PRO A 12 15.01 -8.01 -3.98
N TYR A 13 13.72 -7.75 -4.14
CA TYR A 13 13.13 -6.42 -4.01
C TYR A 13 11.85 -6.54 -3.17
N ALA A 14 11.22 -5.44 -2.79
CA ALA A 14 9.88 -5.45 -2.23
C ALA A 14 9.05 -4.32 -2.85
N THR A 15 7.72 -4.48 -2.89
CA THR A 15 6.83 -3.33 -2.95
C THR A 15 6.56 -2.87 -1.53
N LEU A 16 6.15 -1.62 -1.33
CA LEU A 16 5.75 -1.12 -0.01
C LEU A 16 4.75 -2.08 0.65
N LEU A 17 3.70 -2.49 -0.09
CA LEU A 17 2.73 -3.50 0.37
C LEU A 17 3.38 -4.82 0.76
N GLY A 18 4.30 -5.33 -0.06
CA GLY A 18 4.96 -6.61 0.20
C GLY A 18 5.83 -6.55 1.45
N PHE A 19 6.57 -5.46 1.62
CA PHE A 19 7.42 -5.26 2.78
C PHE A 19 6.62 -5.04 4.06
N THR A 20 5.59 -4.19 4.05
CA THR A 20 4.80 -3.91 5.26
C THR A 20 3.97 -5.12 5.67
N ARG A 21 3.49 -5.94 4.72
CA ARG A 21 2.92 -7.26 5.04
C ARG A 21 3.95 -8.21 5.67
N TYR A 22 5.20 -8.17 5.23
CA TYR A 22 6.24 -8.96 5.88
C TYR A 22 6.48 -8.50 7.33
N VAL A 23 6.52 -7.18 7.56
CA VAL A 23 6.66 -6.58 8.90
C VAL A 23 5.50 -6.98 9.81
N ASP A 24 4.27 -6.98 9.29
CA ASP A 24 3.02 -7.34 9.98
C ASP A 24 2.94 -8.81 10.45
N ARG A 25 3.94 -9.64 10.12
CA ARG A 25 3.96 -11.08 10.41
C ARG A 25 4.93 -11.40 11.54
N THR A 26 4.73 -12.52 12.21
CA THR A 26 5.62 -13.00 13.28
C THR A 26 6.04 -14.45 13.06
N GLY A 27 7.22 -14.80 13.58
CA GLY A 27 7.72 -16.17 13.60
C GLY A 27 7.80 -16.83 12.21
N PRO A 28 7.48 -18.13 12.10
CA PRO A 28 7.58 -18.89 10.84
C PRO A 28 6.74 -18.33 9.68
N THR A 29 5.70 -17.54 9.95
CA THR A 29 4.83 -16.98 8.90
C THR A 29 5.57 -15.99 8.00
N LYS A 30 6.63 -15.32 8.51
CA LYS A 30 7.54 -14.49 7.72
C LYS A 30 8.23 -15.31 6.63
N ALA A 31 8.73 -16.51 6.96
CA ALA A 31 9.40 -17.40 5.99
C ALA A 31 8.45 -17.88 4.88
N THR A 32 7.26 -18.36 5.27
CA THR A 32 6.23 -18.79 4.32
C THR A 32 5.83 -17.66 3.38
N PHE A 33 5.67 -16.43 3.89
CA PHE A 33 5.30 -15.26 3.09
C PHE A 33 6.37 -14.90 2.06
N VAL A 34 7.64 -14.78 2.48
CA VAL A 34 8.74 -14.42 1.58
C VAL A 34 8.94 -15.50 0.50
N GLY A 35 8.88 -16.79 0.87
CA GLY A 35 8.93 -17.89 -0.10
C GLY A 35 7.77 -17.85 -1.10
N GLY A 36 6.55 -17.54 -0.64
CA GLY A 36 5.38 -17.33 -1.50
C GLY A 36 5.57 -16.16 -2.47
N LEU A 37 6.02 -15.02 -1.96
CA LEU A 37 6.30 -13.82 -2.75
C LEU A 37 7.35 -14.09 -3.82
N ARG A 38 8.40 -14.86 -3.50
CA ARG A 38 9.42 -15.27 -4.46
C ARG A 38 8.86 -16.14 -5.57
N ARG A 39 8.07 -17.18 -5.24
CA ARG A 39 7.41 -18.02 -6.24
C ARG A 39 6.49 -17.22 -7.15
N GLN A 40 5.73 -16.29 -6.58
CA GLN A 40 4.85 -15.40 -7.35
C GLN A 40 5.63 -14.54 -8.37
N ARG A 41 6.82 -14.05 -7.99
CA ARG A 41 7.66 -13.28 -8.91
C ARG A 41 8.28 -14.12 -10.00
N ALA A 42 8.72 -15.33 -9.67
CA ALA A 42 9.22 -16.27 -10.66
C ALA A 42 8.14 -16.63 -11.70
N SER A 43 6.89 -16.77 -11.27
CA SER A 43 5.78 -17.08 -12.19
C SER A 43 5.31 -15.89 -13.01
N ARG A 44 5.59 -14.63 -12.60
CA ARG A 44 5.09 -13.39 -13.25
C ARG A 44 3.55 -13.27 -13.32
N HIS A 45 2.83 -14.06 -12.54
CA HIS A 45 1.37 -14.01 -12.47
C HIS A 45 0.93 -13.21 -11.24
N GLY A 46 0.25 -12.08 -11.48
CA GLY A 46 -0.31 -11.24 -10.44
C GLY A 46 -1.78 -10.97 -10.71
N PHE A 47 -2.61 -11.08 -9.68
CA PHE A 47 -4.03 -10.74 -9.73
C PHE A 47 -4.33 -9.69 -8.65
N ASN A 48 -5.02 -8.62 -9.04
CA ASN A 48 -5.44 -7.55 -8.12
C ASN A 48 -6.97 -7.38 -8.19
N PRO A 49 -7.73 -7.89 -7.20
CA PRO A 49 -9.19 -7.74 -7.18
C PRO A 49 -9.65 -6.31 -6.92
N HIS A 50 -8.79 -5.43 -6.39
CA HIS A 50 -9.17 -4.07 -5.97
C HIS A 50 -9.06 -3.03 -7.09
N GLY A 51 -8.62 -3.43 -8.29
CA GLY A 51 -8.32 -2.49 -9.37
C GLY A 51 -9.50 -1.61 -9.80
N GLN A 52 -10.71 -2.17 -9.89
CA GLN A 52 -11.91 -1.39 -10.23
C GLN A 52 -12.37 -0.52 -9.04
N PHE A 53 -12.27 -1.04 -7.82
CA PHE A 53 -12.57 -0.27 -6.60
C PHE A 53 -11.70 0.99 -6.50
N VAL A 54 -10.39 0.87 -6.70
CA VAL A 54 -9.46 2.03 -6.66
C VAL A 54 -9.81 3.04 -7.77
N LYS A 55 -10.21 2.58 -8.95
CA LYS A 55 -10.65 3.48 -10.04
C LYS A 55 -11.92 4.23 -9.67
N ALA A 56 -12.90 3.55 -9.07
CA ALA A 56 -14.13 4.18 -8.60
C ALA A 56 -13.85 5.22 -7.52
N LEU A 57 -13.01 4.89 -6.54
CA LEU A 57 -12.60 5.84 -5.50
C LEU A 57 -11.91 7.09 -6.06
N LYS A 58 -10.99 6.92 -7.01
CA LYS A 58 -10.34 8.05 -7.70
C LYS A 58 -11.34 8.89 -8.51
N ALA A 59 -12.34 8.25 -9.12
CA ALA A 59 -13.39 8.95 -9.85
C ALA A 59 -14.27 9.77 -8.89
N ASP A 60 -14.59 9.24 -7.71
CA ASP A 60 -15.36 10.00 -6.70
C ASP A 60 -14.63 11.27 -6.23
N VAL A 61 -13.30 11.22 -6.11
CA VAL A 61 -12.50 12.42 -5.81
C VAL A 61 -12.42 13.34 -7.04
N ALA A 62 -12.11 12.81 -8.23
CA ALA A 62 -11.89 13.62 -9.43
C ALA A 62 -13.14 14.34 -9.94
N PHE A 63 -14.32 13.76 -9.71
CA PHE A 63 -15.61 14.31 -10.14
C PHE A 63 -16.45 14.83 -8.98
N HIS A 64 -15.89 14.86 -7.77
CA HIS A 64 -16.53 15.40 -6.56
C HIS A 64 -17.91 14.77 -6.24
N THR A 65 -18.08 13.48 -6.53
CA THR A 65 -19.38 12.78 -6.47
C THR A 65 -19.69 12.10 -5.14
N GLY A 66 -18.84 12.27 -4.13
CA GLY A 66 -19.16 11.90 -2.74
C GLY A 66 -19.47 10.42 -2.50
N GLY A 67 -19.01 9.50 -3.36
CA GLY A 67 -19.22 8.05 -3.22
C GLY A 67 -20.17 7.42 -4.26
N THR A 68 -20.68 8.19 -5.21
CA THR A 68 -21.52 7.68 -6.31
C THR A 68 -20.84 6.57 -7.11
N HIS A 69 -19.56 6.72 -7.43
CA HIS A 69 -18.85 5.70 -8.21
C HIS A 69 -18.57 4.44 -7.38
N LEU A 70 -18.26 4.58 -6.09
CA LEU A 70 -18.13 3.47 -5.15
C LEU A 70 -19.43 2.68 -4.98
N ALA A 71 -20.58 3.33 -4.99
CA ALA A 71 -21.88 2.66 -4.94
C ALA A 71 -22.10 1.83 -6.22
N GLN A 72 -21.85 2.42 -7.38
CA GLN A 72 -22.08 1.77 -8.68
C GLN A 72 -21.13 0.59 -8.95
N VAL A 73 -19.87 0.68 -8.51
CA VAL A 73 -18.86 -0.33 -8.87
C VAL A 73 -19.17 -1.70 -8.26
N VAL A 74 -19.95 -1.77 -7.18
CA VAL A 74 -20.44 -3.01 -6.57
C VAL A 74 -21.26 -3.85 -7.57
N ASP A 75 -22.06 -3.19 -8.40
CA ASP A 75 -22.90 -3.87 -9.39
C ASP A 75 -22.18 -4.21 -10.69
N LEU A 76 -21.09 -3.48 -10.99
CA LEU A 76 -20.32 -3.65 -12.23
C LEU A 76 -19.23 -4.72 -12.14
N VAL A 77 -18.79 -5.06 -10.92
CA VAL A 77 -17.74 -6.06 -10.72
C VAL A 77 -18.28 -7.48 -10.96
N LYS A 78 -17.40 -8.41 -11.35
CA LYS A 78 -17.75 -9.83 -11.50
C LYS A 78 -18.43 -10.36 -10.21
N PRO A 79 -19.50 -11.17 -10.30
CA PRO A 79 -20.29 -11.59 -9.13
C PRO A 79 -19.47 -12.14 -7.96
N ARG A 80 -18.42 -12.92 -8.24
CA ARG A 80 -17.51 -13.46 -7.20
C ARG A 80 -16.79 -12.42 -6.34
N TRP A 81 -16.68 -11.18 -6.81
CA TRP A 81 -16.01 -10.06 -6.11
C TRP A 81 -16.98 -9.07 -5.48
N ARG A 82 -18.28 -9.18 -5.76
CA ARG A 82 -19.30 -8.31 -5.18
C ARG A 82 -19.23 -8.29 -3.64
N PRO A 83 -19.11 -9.44 -2.92
CA PRO A 83 -19.01 -9.41 -1.45
C PRO A 83 -17.78 -8.64 -0.94
N LEU A 84 -16.66 -8.70 -1.68
CA LEU A 84 -15.46 -7.94 -1.34
C LEU A 84 -15.73 -6.42 -1.45
N TYR A 85 -16.42 -5.98 -2.51
CA TYR A 85 -16.66 -4.55 -2.74
C TYR A 85 -17.72 -4.02 -1.78
N GLU A 86 -18.80 -4.77 -1.55
CA GLU A 86 -19.82 -4.46 -0.54
C GLU A 86 -19.21 -4.27 0.85
N ALA A 87 -18.22 -5.08 1.21
CA ALA A 87 -17.55 -4.98 2.50
C ALA A 87 -16.59 -3.76 2.63
N LEU A 88 -16.18 -3.16 1.51
CA LEU A 88 -15.26 -2.02 1.49
C LEU A 88 -15.98 -0.69 1.30
N THR A 89 -17.09 -0.67 0.57
CA THR A 89 -17.81 0.56 0.20
C THR A 89 -18.19 1.42 1.42
N PRO A 90 -18.77 0.89 2.51
CA PRO A 90 -19.16 1.71 3.65
C PRO A 90 -17.99 2.48 4.27
N GLY A 91 -16.84 1.83 4.45
CA GLY A 91 -15.65 2.47 5.00
C GLY A 91 -15.02 3.47 4.03
N ALA A 92 -14.94 3.12 2.74
CA ALA A 92 -14.44 4.04 1.71
C ALA A 92 -15.29 5.31 1.61
N THR A 93 -16.62 5.19 1.67
CA THR A 93 -17.55 6.32 1.69
C THR A 93 -17.38 7.17 2.95
N ARG A 94 -17.24 6.56 4.14
CA ARG A 94 -16.91 7.29 5.38
C ARG A 94 -15.61 8.09 5.26
N TRP A 95 -14.57 7.49 4.67
CA TRP A 95 -13.31 8.17 4.45
C TRP A 95 -13.46 9.34 3.44
N LEU A 96 -14.19 9.16 2.34
CA LEU A 96 -14.45 10.27 1.40
C LEU A 96 -15.14 11.44 2.09
N HIS A 97 -16.15 11.18 2.92
CA HIS A 97 -16.84 12.23 3.67
C HIS A 97 -15.94 12.90 4.72
N SER A 98 -14.97 12.18 5.30
CA SER A 98 -14.03 12.78 6.25
C SER A 98 -13.00 13.71 5.61
N LEU A 99 -12.88 13.72 4.29
CA LEU A 99 -12.09 14.71 3.54
C LEU A 99 -12.76 16.09 3.51
N GLY A 100 -14.04 16.21 3.91
CA GLY A 100 -14.81 17.44 3.91
C GLY A 100 -15.73 17.57 2.70
N GLU A 101 -16.03 18.81 2.31
CA GLU A 101 -16.87 19.10 1.14
C GLU A 101 -16.20 18.61 -0.15
N PRO A 102 -16.88 17.80 -0.98
CA PRO A 102 -16.27 17.21 -2.18
C PRO A 102 -15.58 18.22 -3.09
N ALA A 103 -16.19 19.39 -3.31
CA ALA A 103 -15.64 20.45 -4.17
C ALA A 103 -14.35 21.09 -3.63
N GLY A 104 -13.99 20.84 -2.37
CA GLY A 104 -12.77 21.35 -1.74
C GLY A 104 -11.57 20.40 -1.84
N VAL A 105 -11.72 19.26 -2.54
CA VAL A 105 -10.71 18.20 -2.60
C VAL A 105 -10.50 17.72 -4.04
N ASP A 106 -9.28 17.88 -4.54
CA ASP A 106 -8.91 17.48 -5.89
C ASP A 106 -8.01 16.24 -5.90
N LEU A 107 -8.17 15.42 -6.95
CA LEU A 107 -7.29 14.28 -7.18
C LEU A 107 -5.90 14.76 -7.64
N ALA A 108 -4.86 14.29 -6.97
CA ALA A 108 -3.47 14.50 -7.35
C ALA A 108 -2.82 13.22 -7.87
N GLN A 109 -1.95 13.37 -8.87
CA GLN A 109 -1.16 12.28 -9.39
C GLN A 109 0.10 12.07 -8.55
N THR A 110 0.31 10.84 -8.09
CA THR A 110 1.55 10.41 -7.42
C THR A 110 2.52 9.78 -8.42
N ARG A 111 3.81 9.77 -8.06
CA ARG A 111 4.86 9.01 -8.74
C ARG A 111 5.31 7.85 -7.85
N ASP A 112 5.82 6.80 -8.48
CA ASP A 112 6.51 5.74 -7.76
C ASP A 112 7.94 6.21 -7.41
N ALA A 113 8.45 5.79 -6.25
CA ALA A 113 9.85 5.97 -5.86
C ALA A 113 10.50 4.63 -5.50
N LEU A 114 11.83 4.55 -5.60
CA LEU A 114 12.59 3.38 -5.17
C LEU A 114 13.40 3.75 -3.92
N ALA A 115 13.01 3.19 -2.78
CA ALA A 115 13.72 3.31 -1.51
C ALA A 115 14.77 2.22 -1.38
N MET A 116 15.88 2.52 -0.71
CA MET A 116 16.87 1.53 -0.30
C MET A 116 16.81 1.38 1.23
N LEU A 117 16.40 0.19 1.70
CA LEU A 117 16.47 -0.18 3.11
C LEU A 117 17.68 -1.10 3.32
N GLY A 118 18.80 -0.49 3.69
CA GLY A 118 20.11 -1.12 3.50
C GLY A 118 20.31 -1.41 2.02
N ASP A 119 20.41 -2.69 1.66
CA ASP A 119 20.56 -3.17 0.29
C ASP A 119 19.30 -3.89 -0.24
N LEU A 120 18.14 -3.71 0.42
CA LEU A 120 16.84 -4.12 -0.09
C LEU A 120 16.17 -2.96 -0.84
N PRO A 121 15.97 -3.07 -2.17
CA PRO A 121 15.17 -2.10 -2.91
C PRO A 121 13.68 -2.29 -2.56
N VAL A 122 13.03 -1.22 -2.09
CA VAL A 122 11.60 -1.18 -1.77
C VAL A 122 10.90 -0.13 -2.65
N LYS A 123 9.99 -0.59 -3.50
CA LYS A 123 9.18 0.29 -4.35
C LYS A 123 8.09 0.97 -3.51
N ILE A 124 8.16 2.29 -3.38
CA ILE A 124 7.16 3.14 -2.74
C ILE A 124 6.12 3.54 -3.78
N ASN A 125 4.86 3.17 -3.54
CA ASN A 125 3.79 3.33 -4.52
C ASN A 125 2.41 3.60 -3.87
N PRO A 126 2.14 4.85 -3.45
CA PRO A 126 0.79 5.26 -3.05
C PRO A 126 -0.16 5.19 -4.24
N GLN A 127 -1.44 4.89 -3.99
CA GLN A 127 -2.43 4.67 -5.05
C GLN A 127 -2.78 5.97 -5.80
N PHE A 128 -2.82 7.10 -5.09
CA PHE A 128 -3.06 8.45 -5.60
C PHE A 128 -2.76 9.48 -4.50
N GLY A 129 -2.87 10.77 -4.81
CA GLY A 129 -2.88 11.82 -3.80
C GLY A 129 -4.18 12.62 -3.82
N VAL A 130 -4.41 13.39 -2.78
CA VAL A 130 -5.48 14.40 -2.70
C VAL A 130 -4.87 15.76 -2.37
N ARG A 131 -5.46 16.83 -2.90
CA ARG A 131 -5.11 18.22 -2.59
C ARG A 131 -6.34 18.93 -2.06
N PHE A 132 -6.20 19.60 -0.93
CA PHE A 132 -7.25 20.36 -0.28
C PHE A 132 -7.17 21.83 -0.73
N ALA A 133 -8.31 22.52 -0.70
CA ALA A 133 -8.38 23.95 -1.02
C ALA A 133 -7.50 24.84 -0.13
N ASP A 134 -7.16 24.38 1.08
CA ASP A 134 -6.26 25.08 2.02
C ASP A 134 -4.76 24.91 1.67
N GLY A 135 -4.44 24.19 0.58
CA GLY A 135 -3.08 23.95 0.12
C GLY A 135 -2.43 22.68 0.71
N ARG A 136 -3.06 22.01 1.68
CA ARG A 136 -2.58 20.70 2.16
C ARG A 136 -2.67 19.67 1.04
N ALA A 137 -1.76 18.71 1.07
CA ALA A 137 -1.80 17.55 0.18
C ALA A 137 -1.53 16.27 0.96
N GLU A 138 -2.17 15.18 0.57
CA GLU A 138 -1.95 13.86 1.16
C GLU A 138 -1.64 12.84 0.07
N ALA A 139 -0.63 11.99 0.26
CA ALA A 139 -0.34 10.83 -0.58
C ALA A 139 -0.99 9.59 0.06
N VAL A 140 -1.95 8.99 -0.64
CA VAL A 140 -2.85 7.99 -0.08
C VAL A 140 -2.38 6.58 -0.40
N ARG A 141 -2.12 5.80 0.66
CA ARG A 141 -1.97 4.35 0.62
C ARG A 141 -3.23 3.69 1.14
N LEU A 142 -3.76 2.69 0.43
CA LEU A 142 -4.97 1.96 0.84
C LEU A 142 -4.65 0.59 1.43
N HIS A 143 -5.30 0.27 2.55
CA HIS A 143 -5.36 -1.04 3.21
C HIS A 143 -6.78 -1.62 3.06
N PHE A 144 -6.88 -2.86 2.57
CA PHE A 144 -8.16 -3.49 2.22
C PHE A 144 -8.48 -4.74 3.04
N ASP A 145 -7.56 -5.18 3.89
CA ASP A 145 -7.68 -6.48 4.54
C ASP A 145 -8.79 -6.48 5.59
N GLU A 146 -9.28 -7.67 5.93
CA GLU A 146 -10.34 -7.83 6.92
C GLU A 146 -9.87 -7.40 8.32
N ALA A 147 -8.66 -7.81 8.70
CA ALA A 147 -7.99 -7.33 9.91
C ALA A 147 -7.50 -5.88 9.73
N PRO A 148 -7.52 -5.06 10.79
CA PRO A 148 -6.90 -3.74 10.75
C PRO A 148 -5.38 -3.90 10.55
N PRO A 149 -4.68 -2.90 10.00
CA PRO A 149 -3.22 -2.93 9.96
C PRO A 149 -2.69 -2.89 11.41
N SER A 150 -1.62 -3.63 11.70
CA SER A 150 -0.91 -3.48 12.99
C SER A 150 -0.29 -2.09 13.12
N GLU A 151 0.08 -1.73 14.34
CA GLU A 151 0.83 -0.50 14.62
C GLU A 151 2.16 -0.50 13.86
N GLU A 152 2.87 -1.65 13.83
CA GLU A 152 4.12 -1.81 13.10
C GLU A 152 3.93 -1.66 11.60
N ALA A 153 2.91 -2.28 11.01
CA ALA A 153 2.63 -2.15 9.58
C ALA A 153 2.27 -0.70 9.20
N THR A 154 1.51 -0.02 10.07
CA THR A 154 1.13 1.38 9.91
C THR A 154 2.36 2.29 9.97
N LEU A 155 3.18 2.13 11.01
CA LEU A 155 4.40 2.90 11.23
C LEU A 155 5.41 2.71 10.08
N ALA A 156 5.66 1.46 9.67
CA ALA A 156 6.54 1.14 8.55
C ALA A 156 6.02 1.76 7.25
N THR A 157 4.71 1.66 6.98
CA THR A 157 4.10 2.22 5.77
C THR A 157 4.29 3.74 5.69
N LEU A 158 3.90 4.43 6.75
CA LEU A 158 3.92 5.89 6.80
C LEU A 158 5.36 6.44 6.80
N HIS A 159 6.28 5.78 7.50
CA HIS A 159 7.68 6.22 7.56
C HIS A 159 8.37 6.09 6.20
N LEU A 160 8.20 4.94 5.54
CA LEU A 160 8.75 4.71 4.21
C LEU A 160 8.14 5.66 3.17
N MET A 161 6.87 6.02 3.31
CA MET A 161 6.27 7.04 2.46
C MET A 161 6.86 8.41 2.75
N ALA A 162 6.87 8.86 4.01
CA ALA A 162 7.37 10.18 4.44
C ALA A 162 8.77 10.48 3.87
N ARG A 163 9.69 9.51 3.98
CA ARG A 163 11.09 9.62 3.50
C ARG A 163 11.22 9.94 2.01
N HIS A 164 10.19 9.64 1.22
CA HIS A 164 10.20 9.71 -0.23
C HIS A 164 9.13 10.64 -0.82
N MET A 165 8.48 11.48 0.01
CA MET A 165 7.41 12.39 -0.46
C MET A 165 7.90 13.39 -1.50
N ASP A 166 9.12 13.92 -1.41
CA ASP A 166 9.67 14.83 -2.43
C ASP A 166 9.73 14.20 -3.82
N ALA A 167 9.93 12.88 -3.92
CA ALA A 167 9.91 12.16 -5.18
C ALA A 167 8.50 11.72 -5.61
N VAL A 168 7.64 11.40 -4.64
CA VAL A 168 6.30 10.83 -4.86
C VAL A 168 5.26 11.91 -5.14
N LEU A 169 5.15 12.90 -4.25
CA LEU A 169 4.25 14.04 -4.31
C LEU A 169 4.79 15.15 -3.39
N PRO A 170 5.53 16.14 -3.92
CA PRO A 170 6.16 17.17 -3.11
C PRO A 170 5.17 17.90 -2.19
N HIS A 171 5.60 18.16 -0.95
CA HIS A 171 4.85 18.82 0.11
C HIS A 171 3.56 18.09 0.57
N ALA A 172 3.40 16.81 0.21
CA ALA A 172 2.28 16.01 0.69
C ALA A 172 2.65 15.19 1.93
N GLU A 173 1.67 15.01 2.81
CA GLU A 173 1.77 14.12 3.96
C GLU A 173 1.35 12.69 3.57
N PRO A 174 2.06 11.64 4.03
CA PRO A 174 1.63 10.27 3.79
C PRO A 174 0.42 9.92 4.67
N VAL A 175 -0.56 9.25 4.08
CA VAL A 175 -1.72 8.72 4.80
C VAL A 175 -1.96 7.27 4.43
N LEU A 176 -2.20 6.42 5.43
CA LEU A 176 -2.65 5.05 5.26
C LEU A 176 -4.14 4.99 5.60
N VAL A 177 -4.96 4.60 4.64
CA VAL A 177 -6.41 4.50 4.81
C VAL A 177 -6.79 3.03 4.97
N ASP A 178 -7.30 2.65 6.14
CA ASP A 178 -8.08 1.43 6.29
C ASP A 178 -9.43 1.63 5.60
N VAL A 179 -9.55 1.09 4.39
CA VAL A 179 -10.71 1.29 3.54
C VAL A 179 -11.94 0.60 4.11
N ARG A 180 -11.79 -0.52 4.80
CA ARG A 180 -12.91 -1.26 5.39
C ARG A 180 -13.52 -0.49 6.56
N ARG A 181 -12.67 0.16 7.35
CA ARG A 181 -13.08 0.93 8.54
C ARG A 181 -13.37 2.39 8.23
N GLY A 182 -12.81 2.92 7.15
CA GLY A 182 -12.90 4.35 6.80
C GLY A 182 -12.00 5.22 7.67
N GLU A 183 -10.90 4.65 8.16
CA GLU A 183 -9.99 5.30 9.09
C GLU A 183 -8.69 5.71 8.38
N ALA A 184 -8.23 6.93 8.62
CA ALA A 184 -7.01 7.47 8.05
C ALA A 184 -5.92 7.56 9.12
N HIS A 185 -4.92 6.69 9.04
CA HIS A 185 -3.75 6.68 9.90
C HIS A 185 -2.69 7.67 9.39
N ARG A 186 -2.09 8.39 10.34
CA ARG A 186 -1.03 9.39 10.12
C ARG A 186 0.16 9.07 11.01
N MET A 187 1.31 9.67 10.70
CA MET A 187 2.52 9.48 11.49
C MET A 187 2.27 9.91 12.94
N PRO A 188 2.55 9.06 13.94
CA PRO A 188 2.53 9.49 15.33
C PRO A 188 3.53 10.62 15.57
N THR A 189 3.25 11.53 16.51
CA THR A 189 4.09 12.71 16.76
C THR A 189 5.27 12.44 17.70
N ASP A 190 5.24 11.32 18.41
CA ASP A 190 6.16 10.95 19.49
C ASP A 190 7.22 9.91 19.09
N VAL A 191 7.19 9.43 17.84
CA VAL A 191 8.13 8.44 17.33
C VAL A 191 9.46 9.07 16.94
N LYS A 192 10.57 8.36 17.20
CA LYS A 192 11.91 8.78 16.81
C LYS A 192 12.28 8.20 15.45
N PRO A 193 12.45 9.01 14.38
CA PRO A 193 12.73 8.49 13.04
C PRO A 193 13.94 7.54 13.00
N GLU A 194 15.01 7.84 13.73
CA GLU A 194 16.21 7.01 13.78
C GLU A 194 15.95 5.59 14.33
N GLN A 195 15.06 5.46 15.32
CA GLN A 195 14.69 4.15 15.88
C GLN A 195 13.87 3.34 14.88
N ILE A 196 12.98 4.00 14.13
CA ILE A 196 12.22 3.37 13.05
C ILE A 196 13.19 2.90 11.95
N GLU A 197 14.14 3.74 11.53
CA GLU A 197 15.13 3.40 10.51
C GLU A 197 15.97 2.18 10.93
N GLN A 198 16.45 2.14 12.18
CA GLN A 198 17.21 0.99 12.72
C GLN A 198 16.38 -0.30 12.69
N TRP A 199 15.13 -0.24 13.14
CA TRP A 199 14.23 -1.38 13.11
C TRP A 199 13.93 -1.85 11.68
N LEU A 200 13.58 -0.94 10.77
CA LEU A 200 13.30 -1.26 9.36
C LEU A 200 14.52 -1.83 8.64
N ALA A 201 15.74 -1.38 8.98
CA ALA A 201 16.97 -1.97 8.47
C ALA A 201 17.14 -3.43 8.93
N GLY A 202 16.83 -3.73 10.19
CA GLY A 202 16.81 -5.10 10.71
C GLY A 202 15.79 -5.98 9.99
N GLU A 203 14.57 -5.47 9.79
CA GLU A 203 13.52 -6.15 9.02
C GLU A 203 13.92 -6.40 7.56
N ALA A 204 14.56 -5.43 6.91
CA ALA A 204 15.07 -5.57 5.55
C ALA A 204 16.18 -6.63 5.44
N ALA A 205 17.12 -6.65 6.39
CA ALA A 205 18.18 -7.66 6.45
C ALA A 205 17.59 -9.07 6.65
N ALA A 206 16.64 -9.22 7.58
CA ALA A 206 15.95 -10.48 7.83
C ALA A 206 15.14 -10.94 6.60
N PHE A 207 14.42 -10.03 5.93
CA PHE A 207 13.70 -10.31 4.69
C PHE A 207 14.64 -10.90 3.63
N ARG A 208 15.81 -10.28 3.42
CA ARG A 208 16.80 -10.72 2.44
C ARG A 208 17.41 -12.07 2.79
N ALA A 209 17.72 -12.30 4.06
CA ALA A 209 18.22 -13.60 4.52
C ALA A 209 17.21 -14.72 4.21
N ILE A 210 15.93 -14.50 4.54
CA ILE A 210 14.85 -15.45 4.24
C ILE A 210 14.67 -15.63 2.72
N TRP A 211 14.74 -14.54 1.94
CA TRP A 211 14.63 -14.60 0.49
C TRP A 211 15.70 -15.50 -0.12
N SER A 212 16.93 -15.36 0.35
CA SER A 212 18.09 -16.12 -0.12
C SER A 212 18.06 -17.58 0.33
N THR A 213 17.52 -17.89 1.51
CA THR A 213 17.39 -19.29 1.96
C THR A 213 16.23 -20.02 1.30
N ALA A 214 15.20 -19.29 0.85
CA ALA A 214 14.13 -19.84 0.02
C ALA A 214 14.56 -20.13 -1.44
N ALA A 215 15.88 -20.17 -1.72
CA ALA A 215 16.46 -20.31 -3.06
C ALA A 215 16.59 -21.70 -3.61
#